data_AF-A0A9K3DD13-F1
#
_entry.id   AF-A0A9K3DD13-F1
#
_cell.length_a   1.000
_cell.length_b   1.000
_cell.length_c   1.000
_cell.angle_alpha   90.00
_cell.angle_beta   90.00
_cell.angle_gamma   90.00
#
_symmetry.space_group_name_H-M   'P 1'
#
loop_
_entity.id
_entity.type
_entity.pdbx_description
1 polymer ?
#
loop_
_entity_poly.entity_id
_entity_poly.type
_entity_poly.pdbx_seq_one_letter_code
_entity_poly.pdbx_strand_id
1 'polypeptide(L)' 'VVPMMNPDGVVVVPMMNPDGVVVGNYRCNLAGYDLNRRWQNPHKSLHPCIWHFKHTLSSHSTHASGTSSTH' A
#
# COMPACT_ATOMS: atom_id res chain seq x y z
N VAL A 1 1.63 7.90 0.03
CA VAL A 1 1.86 6.74 0.92
C VAL A 1 3.36 6.61 1.10
N VAL A 2 3.93 7.15 2.17
CA VAL A 2 5.37 6.96 2.46
C VAL A 2 5.47 5.79 3.41
N PRO A 3 5.98 4.63 2.97
CA PRO A 3 6.26 3.52 3.87
C PRO A 3 7.43 3.90 4.78
N MET A 4 7.29 3.70 6.09
CA MET A 4 8.43 3.73 7.01
C MET A 4 8.99 2.32 7.12
N MET A 5 10.32 2.20 7.00
CA MET A 5 11.05 0.94 7.21
C MET A 5 11.64 0.94 8.61
N ASN A 6 11.42 -0.15 9.34
CA ASN A 6 12.20 -0.47 10.52
C ASN A 6 13.30 -1.51 10.17
N PRO A 7 14.29 -1.73 11.05
CA PRO A 7 15.38 -2.68 10.81
C PRO A 7 14.92 -4.12 10.58
N ASP A 8 13.72 -4.47 11.04
CA ASP A 8 13.13 -5.81 10.94
C ASP A 8 12.43 -6.05 9.59
N GLY A 9 12.48 -5.09 8.66
CA GLY A 9 11.84 -5.22 7.35
C GLY A 9 10.32 -5.04 7.39
N VAL A 10 9.76 -4.47 8.45
CA VAL A 10 8.33 -4.16 8.55
C VAL A 10 8.03 -2.88 7.81
N VAL A 11 7.05 -2.95 6.91
CA VAL A 11 6.50 -1.78 6.20
C VAL A 11 5.17 -1.40 6.83
N VAL A 12 5.13 -0.23 7.47
CA VAL A 12 3.90 0.33 8.04
C VAL A 12 3.39 1.47 7.16
N VAL A 13 2.08 1.42 6.85
CA VAL A 13 1.35 2.52 6.23
C VAL A 13 0.34 3.05 7.24
N PRO A 14 0.52 4.28 7.79
CA PRO A 14 -0.32 4.78 8.88
C PRO A 14 -1.76 5.08 8.44
N MET A 15 -1.99 5.32 7.14
CA MET A 15 -3.31 5.66 6.61
C MET A 15 -3.46 5.27 5.14
N MET A 16 -4.54 4.56 4.82
CA MET A 16 -4.83 4.08 3.46
C MET A 16 -5.95 4.88 2.75
N ASN A 17 -6.72 5.69 3.48
CA ASN A 17 -7.84 6.48 2.97
C ASN A 17 -7.81 7.94 3.47
N PRO A 18 -6.74 8.72 3.19
CA PRO A 18 -6.60 10.07 3.73
C PRO A 18 -7.65 11.05 3.18
N ASP A 19 -8.02 10.92 1.91
CA ASP A 19 -9.03 11.72 1.25
C ASP A 19 -10.43 11.47 1.83
N GLY A 20 -10.80 10.20 2.02
CA GLY A 20 -12.06 9.85 2.67
C GLY A 20 -12.15 10.38 4.11
N VAL A 21 -11.07 10.29 4.89
CA VAL A 21 -11.02 10.83 6.26
C VAL A 21 -11.23 12.35 6.28
N VAL A 22 -10.54 13.09 5.42
CA VAL A 22 -10.63 14.56 5.37
C VAL A 22 -12.06 15.04 5.09
N VAL A 23 -12.81 14.33 4.26
CA VAL A 23 -14.21 14.70 3.92
C VAL A 23 -15.27 14.07 4.82
N GLY A 24 -14.86 13.31 5.84
CA GLY A 24 -15.78 12.63 6.76
C GLY A 24 -16.47 11.39 6.19
N ASN A 25 -15.92 10.79 5.12
CA ASN A 25 -16.44 9.53 4.61
C ASN A 25 -16.15 8.39 5.58
N TYR A 26 -17.20 7.63 5.93
CA TYR A 26 -17.09 6.47 6.79
C TYR A 26 -16.35 5.29 6.15
N ARG A 27 -16.63 4.99 4.87
CA ARG A 27 -16.18 3.74 4.22
C ARG A 27 -15.44 3.94 2.91
N CYS A 28 -15.84 4.92 2.10
CA CYS A 28 -15.32 5.10 0.76
C CYS A 28 -14.24 6.18 0.71
N ASN A 29 -13.42 6.13 -0.33
CA ASN A 29 -12.56 7.25 -0.70
C ASN A 29 -13.37 8.38 -1.35
N LEU A 30 -12.71 9.47 -1.76
CA LEU A 30 -13.38 10.62 -2.38
C LEU A 30 -14.08 10.28 -3.70
N ALA A 31 -13.58 9.28 -4.43
CA ALA A 31 -14.19 8.78 -5.66
C ALA A 31 -15.38 7.81 -5.42
N GLY A 32 -15.79 7.61 -4.15
CA GLY A 32 -16.96 6.78 -3.81
C GLY A 32 -16.70 5.27 -3.75
N TYR A 33 -15.43 4.84 -3.77
CA TYR A 33 -15.08 3.41 -3.75
C TYR A 33 -14.66 2.91 -2.38
N ASP A 34 -15.16 1.72 -2.01
CA ASP A 34 -14.63 0.91 -0.92
C ASP A 34 -13.25 0.34 -1.35
N LEU A 35 -12.18 0.93 -0.81
CA LEU A 35 -10.81 0.56 -1.16
C LEU A 35 -10.50 -0.92 -0.82
N ASN A 36 -11.15 -1.50 0.19
CA ASN A 36 -10.95 -2.90 0.57
C ASN A 36 -11.60 -3.90 -0.40
N ARG A 37 -12.32 -3.42 -1.43
CA ARG A 37 -12.87 -4.23 -2.52
C ARG A 37 -12.11 -4.08 -3.84
N ARG A 38 -11.00 -3.32 -3.84
CA ARG A 38 -10.25 -2.95 -5.05
C ARG A 38 -8.84 -3.53 -5.14
N TRP A 39 -8.47 -4.45 -4.25
CA TRP A 39 -7.16 -5.10 -4.20
C TRP A 39 -6.78 -5.91 -5.45
N GLN A 40 -7.76 -6.58 -6.06
CA GLN A 40 -7.53 -7.43 -7.24
C GLN A 40 -7.06 -6.60 -8.43
N ASN A 41 -7.80 -5.54 -8.76
CA ASN A 41 -7.52 -4.65 -9.88
C ASN A 41 -7.64 -3.16 -9.47
N PRO A 42 -6.64 -2.59 -8.76
CA PRO A 42 -6.67 -1.20 -8.37
C PRO A 42 -6.41 -0.29 -9.58
N HIS A 43 -7.08 0.86 -9.65
CA HIS A 43 -6.91 1.83 -10.72
C HIS A 43 -6.03 2.98 -10.21
N LYS A 44 -4.97 3.36 -10.93
CA LYS A 44 -3.96 4.31 -10.46
C LYS A 44 -4.56 5.67 -10.04
N SER A 45 -5.53 6.17 -10.80
CA SER A 45 -6.15 7.48 -10.52
C SER A 45 -7.32 7.42 -9.52
N LEU A 46 -8.04 6.30 -9.45
CA LEU A 46 -9.24 6.19 -8.60
C LEU A 46 -8.93 5.59 -7.24
N HIS A 47 -7.90 4.74 -7.14
CA HIS A 47 -7.49 4.05 -5.93
C HIS A 47 -5.97 4.23 -5.68
N PRO A 48 -5.44 5.46 -5.66
CA PRO A 48 -4.00 5.71 -5.67
C PRO A 48 -3.27 5.07 -4.48
N CYS A 49 -3.86 5.10 -3.27
CA CYS A 49 -3.24 4.55 -2.07
C CYS A 49 -2.94 3.05 -2.18
N ILE A 50 -3.95 2.25 -2.53
CA ILE A 50 -3.79 0.80 -2.68
C ILE A 50 -2.97 0.41 -3.93
N TRP A 51 -3.04 1.21 -5.00
CA TRP A 51 -2.24 0.97 -6.21
C TRP A 51 -0.74 1.09 -5.89
N HIS A 52 -0.33 2.17 -5.22
CA HIS A 52 1.07 2.39 -4.86
C HIS A 52 1.53 1.41 -3.79
N PHE A 53 0.70 1.12 -2.79
CA PHE A 53 1.04 0.14 -1.76
C PHE A 53 1.32 -1.26 -2.34
N LYS A 54 0.52 -1.72 -3.30
CA LYS A 54 0.74 -3.01 -3.98
C LYS A 54 2.09 -3.04 -4.72
N HIS A 55 2.45 -1.96 -5.42
CA HIS A 55 3.73 -1.84 -6.11
C HIS A 55 4.91 -1.79 -5.13
N THR A 56 4.77 -1.07 -4.02
CA THR A 56 5.76 -1.07 -2.95
C THR A 56 6.00 -2.49 -2.46
N LEU A 57 4.96 -3.23 -2.07
CA LEU A 57 5.13 -4.61 -1.58
C LEU A 57 5.84 -5.53 -2.60
N SER A 58 5.44 -5.48 -3.87
CA SER A 58 6.07 -6.28 -4.93
C SER A 58 7.56 -6.00 -5.09
N SER A 59 7.99 -4.73 -5.00
CA SER A 59 9.40 -4.38 -5.09
C SER A 59 10.23 -4.91 -3.90
N HIS A 60 9.63 -5.00 -2.71
CA HIS A 60 10.32 -5.41 -1.48
C HIS A 60 10.50 -6.92 -1.35
N SER A 61 9.66 -7.73 -1.99
CA SER A 61 9.79 -9.20 -2.02
C SER A 61 11.07 -9.68 -2.72
N THR A 62 11.71 -8.83 -3.54
CA THR A 62 12.87 -9.20 -4.37
C THR A 62 14.20 -9.21 -3.61
N HIS A 63 14.29 -8.53 -2.46
CA HIS A 63 15.54 -8.49 -1.66
C HIS A 63 15.67 -9.59 -0.60
N ALA A 64 14.60 -10.37 -0.34
CA ALA A 64 14.63 -11.47 0.62
C ALA A 64 15.28 -12.76 0.07
N SER A 65 15.58 -12.82 -1.23
CA SER A 65 16.15 -14.02 -1.89
C SER A 65 17.69 -14.03 -1.94
N GLY A 66 18.37 -13.14 -1.21
CA GLY A 66 19.82 -12.89 -1.34
C GLY A 66 20.75 -13.49 -0.30
N THR A 67 20.30 -14.33 0.65
CA THR A 67 21.21 -15.03 1.58
C THR A 67 21.14 -16.53 1.37
N SER A 68 21.76 -17.01 0.29
CA SER A 68 22.14 -18.42 0.13
C SER A 68 23.47 -18.48 -0.61
N SER A 69 24.47 -19.07 0.07
CA SER A 69 25.84 -19.39 -0.40
C SER A 69 26.75 -18.17 -0.69
N THR A 70 28.02 -18.09 -0.31
CA THR A 70 29.07 -19.11 -0.26
C THR A 70 30.29 -18.56 0.51
N HIS A 71 31.00 -19.44 1.23
CA HIS A 71 32.31 -19.32 1.89
C HIS A 71 32.46 -18.56 3.21
#